data_AF-A0A673WF33-F1
#
_entry.id   AF-A0A673WF33-F1
#
_cell.length_a   1.000
_cell.length_b   1.000
_cell.length_c   1.000
_cell.angle_alpha   90.00
_cell.angle_beta   90.00
_cell.angle_gamma   90.00
#
_symmetry.space_group_name_H-M   'P 1'
#
loop_
_entity.id
_entity.type
_entity.pdbx_description
1 polymer ?
#
loop_
_entity_poly.entity_id
_entity_poly.type
_entity_poly.pdbx_seq_one_letter_code
_entity_poly.pdbx_strand_id
1 'polypeptide(L)'
;MKNEIKYKQIELADKDKKIKEKDLQLEDRNYRLGEKDRLVEERDKLLEERDKLLEERDKVVEGKENELKERKQELQQKDKQLKDRDIQLEALRKNLQDKNSQVENFRVLLQDKDLQLEDSNHRLGEKDRLLEERDKVLEERDKQLEERGKLLEERDKLLEERDNQPEERGKLLEERDKLLEERDKLLEGKVNVLKERRQEVEERENLLEEREKQLKERDKQVEDVNNENAELVGGETSDTDPTLPLRRRNSMEFNPPHMGGESSSPDSPVSPNVSELRLVLLGRTGVGRSAAGNTILGREEFGAQASPSAVTQRSKRREGDVCGRRLVLVDTPDWFCPGLSLEEMRQDVGLCVRLSAPGPHAFLLVIPVEPSKGEDRGVLERIEEMFGEGFWGHTVILFTHDDGLKEQSIEEFLQAGSQELQQLVEKSGSRYHVLNIKDRAHGTQVSELLEQVEEMVAGNRDRFYSSQTFQEAEDQVREMEGKIQRERGEMKQREEKDLREIFQMELQDSLIKIEGGIQKHEVDIRTLSERTSELERQVKEERDEEKKRELERELKRESDRREEMERKLERFREKRENERREMEERHRQEIKEMMENYEGEARVEAERNLMIVLYFFILFFTFI
;
A
#
# COMPACT_ATOMS: atom_id res chain seq x y z
N MET A 1 69.84 -50.35 -151.71
CA MET A 1 68.40 -50.55 -151.92
C MET A 1 67.80 -51.69 -151.07
N LYS A 2 67.75 -52.96 -151.51
CA LYS A 2 66.89 -53.99 -150.84
C LYS A 2 67.13 -54.15 -149.32
N ASN A 3 68.39 -54.14 -148.85
CA ASN A 3 68.68 -54.25 -147.42
C ASN A 3 68.33 -52.98 -146.62
N GLU A 4 68.45 -51.78 -147.20
CA GLU A 4 68.03 -50.52 -146.54
C GLU A 4 66.53 -50.46 -146.34
N ILE A 5 65.74 -50.91 -147.33
CA ILE A 5 64.28 -50.97 -147.22
C ILE A 5 63.89 -51.90 -146.07
N LYS A 6 64.53 -53.06 -145.97
CA LYS A 6 64.29 -54.01 -144.87
C LYS A 6 64.69 -53.44 -143.50
N TYR A 7 65.81 -52.71 -143.42
CA TYR A 7 66.20 -51.99 -142.20
C TYR A 7 65.18 -50.92 -141.80
N LYS A 8 64.74 -50.07 -142.75
CA LYS A 8 63.74 -49.02 -142.51
C LYS A 8 62.36 -49.58 -142.14
N GLN A 9 61.98 -50.75 -142.66
CA GLN A 9 60.76 -51.46 -142.25
C GLN A 9 60.83 -52.00 -140.82
N ILE A 10 61.99 -52.52 -140.39
CA ILE A 10 62.22 -52.93 -139.00
C ILE A 10 62.21 -51.69 -138.09
N GLU A 11 62.87 -50.61 -138.48
CA GLU A 11 62.91 -49.34 -137.74
C GLU A 11 61.51 -48.68 -137.61
N LEU A 12 60.65 -48.82 -138.63
CA LEU A 12 59.24 -48.41 -138.57
C LEU A 12 58.44 -49.29 -137.61
N ALA A 13 58.54 -50.61 -137.69
CA ALA A 13 57.84 -51.51 -136.78
C ALA A 13 58.24 -51.29 -135.29
N ASP A 14 59.51 -50.97 -135.05
CA ASP A 14 60.02 -50.65 -133.72
C ASP A 14 59.56 -49.26 -133.22
N LYS A 15 59.33 -48.30 -134.13
CA LYS A 15 58.68 -47.01 -133.83
C LYS A 15 57.19 -47.19 -133.55
N ASP A 16 56.46 -47.95 -134.36
CA ASP A 16 55.04 -48.26 -134.16
C ASP A 16 54.81 -48.98 -132.82
N LYS A 17 55.72 -49.88 -132.44
CA LYS A 17 55.69 -50.52 -131.12
C LYS A 17 55.88 -49.51 -129.98
N LYS A 18 56.85 -48.60 -130.10
CA LYS A 18 57.10 -47.51 -129.14
C LYS A 18 56.00 -46.45 -129.10
N ILE A 19 55.25 -46.27 -130.20
CA ILE A 19 54.06 -45.43 -130.26
C ILE A 19 52.94 -46.09 -129.44
N LYS A 20 52.59 -47.35 -129.73
CA LYS A 20 51.56 -48.09 -128.97
C LYS A 20 51.87 -48.22 -127.47
N GLU A 21 53.15 -48.39 -127.12
CA GLU A 21 53.61 -48.39 -125.73
C GLU A 21 53.41 -47.03 -125.05
N LYS A 22 53.61 -45.92 -125.77
CA LYS A 22 53.29 -44.57 -125.29
C LYS A 22 51.80 -44.27 -125.24
N ASP A 23 51.02 -44.77 -126.19
CA ASP A 23 49.56 -44.59 -126.21
C ASP A 23 48.93 -45.26 -124.99
N LEU A 24 49.34 -46.49 -124.66
CA LEU A 24 48.96 -47.16 -123.41
C LEU A 24 49.39 -46.39 -122.14
N GLN A 25 50.60 -45.80 -122.15
CA GLN A 25 51.06 -44.95 -121.04
C GLN A 25 50.28 -43.62 -120.95
N LEU A 26 49.72 -43.12 -122.06
CA LEU A 26 48.85 -41.94 -122.10
C LEU A 26 47.43 -42.28 -121.63
N GLU A 27 46.88 -43.44 -122.00
CA GLU A 27 45.58 -43.93 -121.50
C GLU A 27 45.61 -44.13 -119.98
N ASP A 28 46.61 -44.84 -119.44
CA ASP A 28 46.80 -45.00 -117.99
C ASP A 28 47.04 -43.65 -117.29
N ARG A 29 47.81 -42.73 -117.90
CA ARG A 29 48.00 -41.38 -117.35
C ARG A 29 46.70 -40.57 -117.33
N ASN A 30 45.88 -40.68 -118.37
CA ASN A 30 44.59 -39.98 -118.46
C ASN A 30 43.57 -40.56 -117.47
N TYR A 31 43.56 -41.89 -117.27
CA TYR A 31 42.78 -42.54 -116.22
C TYR A 31 43.17 -42.01 -114.83
N ARG A 32 44.48 -42.02 -114.53
CA ARG A 32 45.03 -41.50 -113.25
C ARG A 32 44.92 -39.98 -113.09
N LEU A 33 44.61 -39.23 -114.15
CA LEU A 33 44.18 -37.83 -114.07
C LEU A 33 42.70 -37.75 -113.71
N GLY A 34 41.82 -38.44 -114.45
CA GLY A 34 40.38 -38.46 -114.16
C GLY A 34 39.99 -39.07 -112.81
N GLU A 35 40.86 -39.85 -112.15
CA GLU A 35 40.71 -40.19 -110.73
C GLU A 35 41.10 -39.03 -109.79
N LYS A 36 42.19 -38.31 -110.08
CA LYS A 36 42.63 -37.15 -109.30
C LYS A 36 41.64 -35.99 -109.40
N ASP A 37 41.09 -35.74 -110.58
CA ASP A 37 40.12 -34.66 -110.79
C ASP A 37 38.85 -34.90 -109.95
N ARG A 38 38.37 -36.16 -109.88
CA ARG A 38 37.27 -36.56 -108.98
C ARG A 38 37.63 -36.41 -107.50
N LEU A 39 38.86 -36.75 -107.10
CA LEU A 39 39.35 -36.53 -105.73
C LEU A 39 39.56 -35.03 -105.38
N VAL A 40 39.73 -34.16 -106.38
CA VAL A 40 39.72 -32.70 -106.19
C VAL A 40 38.29 -32.24 -105.97
N GLU A 41 37.34 -32.60 -106.83
CA GLU A 41 35.92 -32.27 -106.65
C GLU A 41 35.33 -32.72 -105.30
N GLU A 42 35.74 -33.88 -104.79
CA GLU A 42 35.33 -34.39 -103.48
C GLU A 42 35.92 -33.54 -102.33
N ARG A 43 37.20 -33.15 -102.45
CA ARG A 43 37.85 -32.28 -101.46
C ARG A 43 37.31 -30.86 -101.47
N ASP A 44 36.95 -30.31 -102.62
CA ASP A 44 36.38 -28.97 -102.74
C ASP A 44 35.00 -28.88 -102.07
N LYS A 45 34.16 -29.93 -102.22
CA LYS A 45 32.88 -30.06 -101.49
C LYS A 45 33.09 -30.12 -99.97
N LEU A 46 34.06 -30.90 -99.50
CA LEU A 46 34.41 -30.98 -98.08
C LEU A 46 34.99 -29.66 -97.52
N LEU A 47 35.65 -28.85 -98.36
CA LEU A 47 36.08 -27.50 -98.00
C LEU A 47 34.89 -26.55 -97.85
N GLU A 48 33.93 -26.56 -98.79
CA GLU A 48 32.70 -25.77 -98.67
C GLU A 48 31.89 -26.12 -97.41
N GLU A 49 31.76 -27.40 -97.07
CA GLU A 49 31.07 -27.85 -95.85
C GLU A 49 31.78 -27.39 -94.58
N ARG A 50 33.12 -27.54 -94.54
CA ARG A 50 33.94 -27.05 -93.44
C ARG A 50 33.81 -25.53 -93.27
N ASP A 51 33.80 -24.77 -94.36
CA ASP A 51 33.82 -23.30 -94.29
C ASP A 51 32.45 -22.75 -93.85
N LYS A 52 31.35 -23.43 -94.19
CA LYS A 52 30.01 -23.18 -93.59
C LYS A 52 30.00 -23.44 -92.07
N LEU A 53 30.61 -24.54 -91.61
CA LEU A 53 30.73 -24.85 -90.18
C LEU A 53 31.64 -23.86 -89.43
N LEU A 54 32.65 -23.28 -90.09
CA LEU A 54 33.46 -22.20 -89.52
C LEU A 54 32.64 -20.92 -89.35
N GLU A 55 31.86 -20.51 -90.36
CA GLU A 55 30.93 -19.37 -90.23
C GLU A 55 29.93 -19.53 -89.07
N GLU A 56 29.33 -20.71 -88.91
CA GLU A 56 28.39 -20.98 -87.81
C GLU A 56 29.08 -20.92 -86.45
N ARG A 57 30.26 -21.51 -86.32
CA ARG A 57 31.08 -21.44 -85.10
C ARG A 57 31.44 -20.00 -84.74
N ASP A 58 31.84 -19.20 -85.72
CA ASP A 58 32.35 -17.85 -85.48
C ASP A 58 31.20 -16.90 -85.06
N LYS A 59 29.99 -17.10 -85.60
CA LYS A 59 28.75 -16.45 -85.09
C LYS A 59 28.45 -16.83 -83.63
N VAL A 60 28.69 -18.09 -83.24
CA VAL A 60 28.54 -18.56 -81.83
C VAL A 60 29.63 -17.99 -80.91
N VAL A 61 30.84 -17.72 -81.42
CA VAL A 61 31.89 -17.02 -80.68
C VAL A 61 31.51 -15.56 -80.45
N GLU A 62 31.09 -14.83 -81.49
CA GLU A 62 30.64 -13.43 -81.39
C GLU A 62 29.48 -13.26 -80.39
N GLY A 63 28.50 -14.17 -80.40
CA GLY A 63 27.42 -14.18 -79.41
C GLY A 63 27.93 -14.30 -77.97
N LYS A 64 28.86 -15.23 -77.73
CA LYS A 64 29.46 -15.44 -76.40
C LYS A 64 30.37 -14.30 -75.94
N GLU A 65 31.09 -13.65 -76.86
CA GLU A 65 31.88 -12.45 -76.54
C GLU A 65 31.00 -11.29 -76.09
N ASN A 66 29.82 -11.13 -76.70
CA ASN A 66 28.83 -10.13 -76.28
C ASN A 66 28.21 -10.48 -74.91
N GLU A 67 27.77 -11.72 -74.66
CA GLU A 67 27.31 -12.15 -73.32
C GLU A 67 28.37 -11.90 -72.23
N LEU A 68 29.64 -12.20 -72.52
CA LEU A 68 30.73 -12.06 -71.57
C LEU A 68 31.03 -10.58 -71.28
N LYS A 69 30.91 -9.71 -72.29
CA LYS A 69 31.01 -8.25 -72.18
C LYS A 69 29.89 -7.65 -71.31
N GLU A 70 28.65 -8.11 -71.47
CA GLU A 70 27.51 -7.70 -70.62
C GLU A 70 27.69 -8.15 -69.17
N ARG A 71 27.99 -9.43 -68.92
CA ARG A 71 28.26 -9.95 -67.57
C ARG A 71 29.43 -9.22 -66.89
N LYS A 72 30.44 -8.80 -67.65
CA LYS A 72 31.56 -8.00 -67.14
C LYS A 72 31.12 -6.60 -66.68
N GLN A 73 30.16 -5.97 -67.37
CA GLN A 73 29.58 -4.69 -66.94
C GLN A 73 28.70 -4.86 -65.69
N GLU A 74 27.90 -5.93 -65.63
CA GLU A 74 27.07 -6.26 -64.46
C GLU A 74 27.93 -6.50 -63.20
N LEU A 75 29.02 -7.26 -63.32
CA LEU A 75 29.99 -7.46 -62.25
C LEU A 75 30.64 -6.14 -61.81
N GLN A 76 31.04 -5.27 -62.74
CA GLN A 76 31.58 -3.94 -62.41
C GLN A 76 30.57 -3.02 -61.71
N GLN A 77 29.26 -3.23 -61.90
CA GLN A 77 28.22 -2.52 -61.16
C GLN A 77 28.03 -3.10 -59.76
N LYS A 78 28.04 -4.43 -59.61
CA LYS A 78 27.99 -5.12 -58.31
C LYS A 78 29.21 -4.81 -57.44
N ASP A 79 30.41 -4.76 -58.01
CA ASP A 79 31.65 -4.37 -57.32
C ASP A 79 31.59 -2.94 -56.73
N LYS A 80 30.86 -2.02 -57.37
CA LYS A 80 30.64 -0.67 -56.84
C LYS A 80 29.65 -0.70 -55.69
N GLN A 81 28.51 -1.37 -55.87
CA GLN A 81 27.49 -1.53 -54.83
C GLN A 81 28.01 -2.23 -53.57
N LEU A 82 28.94 -3.17 -53.70
CA LEU A 82 29.62 -3.79 -52.56
C LEU A 82 30.50 -2.78 -51.81
N LYS A 83 31.33 -2.00 -52.51
CA LYS A 83 32.17 -0.95 -51.89
C LYS A 83 31.34 0.12 -51.18
N ASP A 84 30.23 0.55 -51.78
CA ASP A 84 29.32 1.52 -51.17
C ASP A 84 28.69 0.95 -49.87
N ARG A 85 28.38 -0.35 -49.84
CA ARG A 85 27.89 -1.06 -48.64
C ARG A 85 28.97 -1.26 -47.58
N ASP A 86 30.21 -1.55 -47.98
CA ASP A 86 31.33 -1.70 -47.04
C ASP A 86 31.61 -0.38 -46.30
N ILE A 87 31.58 0.75 -47.00
CA ILE A 87 31.70 2.10 -46.43
C ILE A 87 30.55 2.38 -45.45
N GLN A 88 29.31 2.00 -45.78
CA GLN A 88 28.15 2.14 -44.89
C GLN A 88 28.30 1.26 -43.63
N LEU A 89 28.79 0.03 -43.77
CA LEU A 89 29.04 -0.89 -42.65
C LEU A 89 30.16 -0.39 -41.73
N GLU A 90 31.21 0.21 -42.28
CA GLU A 90 32.29 0.83 -41.49
C GLU A 90 31.81 2.05 -40.71
N ALA A 91 30.99 2.92 -41.32
CA ALA A 91 30.36 4.04 -40.64
C ALA A 91 29.41 3.59 -39.50
N LEU A 92 28.63 2.53 -39.72
CA LEU A 92 27.74 1.95 -38.70
C LEU A 92 28.55 1.31 -37.55
N ARG A 93 29.63 0.59 -37.85
CA ARG A 93 30.54 0.03 -36.83
C ARG A 93 31.12 1.13 -35.94
N LYS A 94 31.56 2.25 -36.53
CA LYS A 94 32.06 3.38 -35.75
C LYS A 94 30.98 3.99 -34.84
N ASN A 95 29.78 4.24 -35.35
CA ASN A 95 28.67 4.75 -34.52
C ASN A 95 28.35 3.82 -33.34
N LEU A 96 28.39 2.51 -33.58
CA LEU A 96 28.14 1.49 -32.56
C LEU A 96 29.28 1.46 -31.51
N GLN A 97 30.54 1.62 -31.93
CA GLN A 97 31.68 1.78 -31.02
C GLN A 97 31.57 3.06 -30.17
N ASP A 98 31.20 4.19 -30.78
CA ASP A 98 31.00 5.47 -30.08
C ASP A 98 29.89 5.33 -29.02
N LYS A 99 28.77 4.67 -29.35
CA LYS A 99 27.68 4.35 -28.41
C LYS A 99 28.11 3.38 -27.30
N ASN A 100 28.87 2.33 -27.61
CA ASN A 100 29.34 1.37 -26.62
C ASN A 100 30.26 2.05 -25.59
N SER A 101 31.04 3.05 -26.04
CA SER A 101 31.88 3.88 -25.18
C SER A 101 31.05 4.80 -24.27
N GLN A 102 29.90 5.31 -24.73
CA GLN A 102 28.95 6.06 -23.90
C GLN A 102 28.29 5.18 -22.84
N VAL A 103 27.87 3.95 -23.21
CA VAL A 103 27.26 2.99 -22.27
C VAL A 103 28.22 2.65 -21.13
N GLU A 104 29.50 2.39 -21.43
CA GLU A 104 30.48 2.07 -20.38
C GLU A 104 30.78 3.29 -19.47
N ASN A 105 30.77 4.51 -20.01
CA ASN A 105 30.85 5.73 -19.18
C ASN A 105 29.65 5.86 -18.23
N PHE A 106 28.43 5.58 -18.69
CA PHE A 106 27.24 5.56 -17.82
C PHE A 106 27.31 4.45 -16.77
N ARG A 107 27.87 3.29 -17.11
CA ARG A 107 28.08 2.18 -16.18
C ARG A 107 29.00 2.56 -15.01
N VAL A 108 30.12 3.22 -15.29
CA VAL A 108 31.05 3.72 -14.26
C VAL A 108 30.39 4.79 -13.39
N LEU A 109 29.58 5.68 -13.97
CA LEU A 109 28.82 6.69 -13.22
C LEU A 109 27.74 6.08 -12.32
N LEU A 110 27.10 4.99 -12.75
CA LEU A 110 26.14 4.25 -11.91
C LEU A 110 26.86 3.58 -10.73
N GLN A 111 28.02 2.93 -10.95
CA GLN A 111 28.80 2.32 -9.87
C GLN A 111 29.26 3.35 -8.81
N ASP A 112 29.65 4.56 -9.22
CA ASP A 112 29.95 5.67 -8.30
C ASP A 112 28.70 6.11 -7.50
N LYS A 113 27.50 6.07 -8.12
CA LYS A 113 26.24 6.38 -7.45
C LYS A 113 25.80 5.28 -6.48
N ASP A 114 25.95 4.02 -6.83
CA ASP A 114 25.62 2.88 -5.97
C ASP A 114 26.48 2.93 -4.68
N LEU A 115 27.79 3.17 -4.80
CA LEU A 115 28.69 3.35 -3.65
C LEU A 115 28.31 4.56 -2.76
N GLN A 116 27.83 5.65 -3.35
CA GLN A 116 27.34 6.82 -2.60
C GLN A 116 26.02 6.53 -1.87
N LEU A 117 25.16 5.67 -2.43
CA LEU A 117 23.95 5.19 -1.78
C LEU A 117 24.28 4.20 -0.64
N GLU A 118 25.30 3.35 -0.79
CA GLU A 118 25.78 2.47 0.29
C GLU A 118 26.30 3.26 1.51
N ASP A 119 27.14 4.29 1.33
CA ASP A 119 27.57 5.20 2.43
C ASP A 119 26.37 5.89 3.08
N SER A 120 25.44 6.40 2.26
CA SER A 120 24.25 7.11 2.74
C SER A 120 23.35 6.21 3.59
N ASN A 121 23.14 4.96 3.14
CA ASN A 121 22.36 3.96 3.86
C ASN A 121 23.07 3.49 5.15
N HIS A 122 24.40 3.34 5.13
CA HIS A 122 25.16 3.00 6.33
C HIS A 122 25.00 4.08 7.41
N ARG A 123 25.12 5.36 7.01
CA ARG A 123 24.98 6.53 7.90
C ARG A 123 23.55 6.82 8.34
N LEU A 124 22.54 6.28 7.64
CA LEU A 124 21.16 6.22 8.13
C LEU A 124 21.04 5.14 9.21
N GLY A 125 21.50 3.92 8.94
CA GLY A 125 21.47 2.83 9.92
C GLY A 125 22.26 3.09 11.21
N GLU A 126 23.28 3.96 11.19
CA GLU A 126 23.92 4.47 12.41
C GLU A 126 23.02 5.44 13.20
N LYS A 127 22.28 6.33 12.52
CA LYS A 127 21.32 7.23 13.18
C LYS A 127 20.15 6.47 13.79
N ASP A 128 19.64 5.46 13.11
CA ASP A 128 18.48 4.69 13.57
C ASP A 128 18.81 3.96 14.89
N ARG A 129 20.04 3.42 15.03
CA ARG A 129 20.54 2.87 16.30
C ARG A 129 20.66 3.94 17.40
N LEU A 130 21.11 5.14 17.06
CA LEU A 130 21.21 6.25 18.01
C LEU A 130 19.83 6.81 18.41
N LEU A 131 18.80 6.62 17.59
CA LEU A 131 17.41 6.89 17.96
C LEU A 131 16.89 5.81 18.91
N GLU A 132 17.06 4.53 18.55
CA GLU A 132 16.73 3.40 19.44
C GLU A 132 17.37 3.53 20.85
N GLU A 133 18.63 3.95 20.95
CA GLU A 133 19.30 4.18 22.23
C GLU A 133 18.70 5.36 23.01
N ARG A 134 18.27 6.42 22.31
CA ARG A 134 17.60 7.58 22.93
C ARG A 134 16.20 7.23 23.42
N ASP A 135 15.44 6.44 22.67
CA ASP A 135 14.07 6.07 23.02
C ASP A 135 14.06 5.18 24.27
N LYS A 136 15.02 4.25 24.39
CA LYS A 136 15.25 3.45 25.62
C LYS A 136 15.57 4.35 26.83
N VAL A 137 16.29 5.46 26.64
CA VAL A 137 16.58 6.45 27.70
C VAL A 137 15.37 7.35 28.01
N LEU A 138 14.44 7.53 27.07
CA LEU A 138 13.17 8.23 27.31
C LEU A 138 12.21 7.34 28.11
N GLU A 139 12.00 6.09 27.73
CA GLU A 139 11.20 5.14 28.53
C GLU A 139 11.68 5.04 29.98
N GLU A 140 13.00 5.00 30.19
CA GLU A 140 13.61 4.93 31.53
C GLU A 140 13.36 6.20 32.35
N ARG A 141 13.25 7.36 31.70
CA ARG A 141 12.86 8.61 32.35
C ARG A 141 11.37 8.67 32.66
N ASP A 142 10.52 8.19 31.76
CA ASP A 142 9.08 8.23 31.96
C ASP A 142 8.65 7.32 33.13
N LYS A 143 9.29 6.15 33.29
CA LYS A 143 9.16 5.30 34.49
C LYS A 143 9.54 6.07 35.79
N GLN A 144 10.67 6.79 35.78
CA GLN A 144 11.11 7.61 36.92
C GLN A 144 10.19 8.81 37.21
N LEU A 145 9.52 9.35 36.19
CA LEU A 145 8.50 10.40 36.36
C LEU A 145 7.20 9.82 36.94
N GLU A 146 6.78 8.64 36.52
CA GLU A 146 5.61 7.93 37.04
C GLU A 146 5.79 7.55 38.53
N GLU A 147 6.97 7.06 38.92
CA GLU A 147 7.31 6.82 40.33
C GLU A 147 7.28 8.11 41.17
N ARG A 148 7.79 9.21 40.63
CA ARG A 148 7.71 10.52 41.30
C ARG A 148 6.28 11.05 41.41
N GLY A 149 5.42 10.77 40.43
CA GLY A 149 3.99 11.09 40.50
C GLY A 149 3.31 10.39 41.68
N LYS A 150 3.55 9.09 41.84
CA LYS A 150 2.99 8.28 42.94
C LYS A 150 3.46 8.78 44.32
N LEU A 151 4.74 9.13 44.45
CA LEU A 151 5.28 9.72 45.69
C LEU A 151 4.70 11.12 46.00
N LEU A 152 4.31 11.90 44.98
CA LEU A 152 3.61 13.18 45.19
C LEU A 152 2.17 12.95 45.64
N GLU A 153 1.44 11.99 45.07
CA GLU A 153 0.10 11.65 45.55
C GLU A 153 0.09 11.18 47.02
N GLU A 154 1.04 10.34 47.43
CA GLU A 154 1.17 9.92 48.84
C GLU A 154 1.45 11.10 49.76
N ARG A 155 2.35 12.01 49.35
CA ARG A 155 2.65 13.23 50.10
C ARG A 155 1.41 14.11 50.24
N ASP A 156 0.61 14.25 49.19
CA ASP A 156 -0.52 15.18 49.18
C ASP A 156 -1.71 14.63 49.99
N LYS A 157 -1.92 13.30 50.00
CA LYS A 157 -2.81 12.63 50.96
C LYS A 157 -2.38 12.85 52.42
N LEU A 158 -1.07 12.77 52.71
CA LEU A 158 -0.53 13.05 54.06
C LEU A 158 -0.64 14.53 54.47
N LEU A 159 -0.62 15.46 53.51
CA LEU A 159 -0.90 16.88 53.76
C LEU A 159 -2.39 17.10 54.06
N GLU A 160 -3.29 16.45 53.33
CA GLU A 160 -4.74 16.50 53.56
C GLU A 160 -5.12 15.91 54.93
N GLU A 161 -4.57 14.75 55.34
CA GLU A 161 -4.75 14.23 56.71
C GLU A 161 -4.25 15.22 57.78
N ARG A 162 -3.07 15.80 57.58
CA ARG A 162 -2.47 16.76 58.53
C ARG A 162 -3.32 18.02 58.67
N ASP A 163 -3.86 18.54 57.57
CA ASP A 163 -4.60 19.80 57.54
C ASP A 163 -6.06 19.64 58.03
N ASN A 164 -6.55 18.40 58.12
CA ASN A 164 -7.79 18.05 58.83
C ASN A 164 -7.65 17.94 60.36
N GLN A 165 -6.47 17.60 60.90
CA GLN A 165 -6.27 17.47 62.37
C GLN A 165 -6.63 18.73 63.19
N PRO A 166 -6.39 19.97 62.73
CA PRO A 166 -6.85 21.18 63.40
C PRO A 166 -8.37 21.24 63.59
N GLU A 167 -9.17 20.77 62.62
CA GLU A 167 -10.64 20.75 62.77
C GLU A 167 -11.09 19.77 63.85
N GLU A 168 -10.54 18.55 63.89
CA GLU A 168 -10.88 17.57 64.92
C GLU A 168 -10.53 18.08 66.32
N ARG A 169 -9.36 18.71 66.46
CA ARG A 169 -8.94 19.36 67.71
C ARG A 169 -9.85 20.54 68.07
N GLY A 170 -10.32 21.31 67.09
CA GLY A 170 -11.32 22.36 67.28
C GLY A 170 -12.64 21.82 67.82
N LYS A 171 -13.18 20.76 67.21
CA LYS A 171 -14.42 20.09 67.62
C LYS A 171 -14.32 19.55 69.06
N LEU A 172 -13.19 18.94 69.42
CA LEU A 172 -12.91 18.45 70.79
C LEU A 172 -12.74 19.58 71.83
N LEU A 173 -12.15 20.71 71.46
CA LEU A 173 -12.08 21.89 72.32
C LEU A 173 -13.49 22.47 72.56
N GLU A 174 -14.33 22.50 71.54
CA GLU A 174 -15.71 22.97 71.65
C GLU A 174 -16.56 22.11 72.60
N GLU A 175 -16.39 20.78 72.60
CA GLU A 175 -17.01 19.89 73.61
C GLU A 175 -16.47 20.14 75.02
N ARG A 176 -15.14 20.28 75.17
CA ARG A 176 -14.50 20.56 76.47
C ARG A 176 -15.02 21.86 77.08
N ASP A 177 -15.20 22.89 76.27
CA ASP A 177 -15.58 24.22 76.76
C ASP A 177 -17.07 24.27 77.14
N LYS A 178 -17.93 23.50 76.46
CA LYS A 178 -19.31 23.24 76.90
C LYS A 178 -19.36 22.51 78.26
N LEU A 179 -18.49 21.51 78.47
CA LEU A 179 -18.37 20.82 79.76
C LEU A 179 -17.84 21.73 80.88
N LEU A 180 -16.99 22.71 80.56
CA LEU A 180 -16.54 23.71 81.51
C LEU A 180 -17.68 24.67 81.91
N GLU A 181 -18.50 25.12 80.96
CA GLU A 181 -19.72 25.89 81.29
C GLU A 181 -20.68 25.13 82.22
N GLU A 182 -20.94 23.84 81.95
CA GLU A 182 -21.81 23.02 82.81
C GLU A 182 -21.23 22.88 84.23
N ARG A 183 -19.91 22.66 84.33
CA ARG A 183 -19.21 22.57 85.61
C ARG A 183 -19.29 23.90 86.39
N ASP A 184 -19.16 25.02 85.71
CA ASP A 184 -19.10 26.33 86.36
C ASP A 184 -20.49 26.79 86.81
N LYS A 185 -21.55 26.49 86.04
CA LYS A 185 -22.96 26.59 86.50
C LYS A 185 -23.22 25.71 87.73
N LEU A 186 -22.65 24.50 87.78
CA LEU A 186 -22.71 23.62 88.96
C LEU A 186 -21.94 24.16 90.18
N LEU A 187 -20.83 24.88 89.96
CA LEU A 187 -20.07 25.53 91.03
C LEU A 187 -20.82 26.75 91.57
N GLU A 188 -21.41 27.57 90.71
CA GLU A 188 -22.25 28.71 91.11
C GLU A 188 -23.47 28.25 91.94
N GLY A 189 -24.14 27.18 91.53
CA GLY A 189 -25.20 26.55 92.32
C GLY A 189 -24.72 26.11 93.72
N LYS A 190 -23.53 25.52 93.83
CA LYS A 190 -22.93 25.15 95.13
C LYS A 190 -22.54 26.35 95.98
N VAL A 191 -22.06 27.44 95.37
CA VAL A 191 -21.76 28.70 96.08
C VAL A 191 -23.02 29.31 96.68
N ASN A 192 -24.15 29.26 95.95
CA ASN A 192 -25.44 29.72 96.47
C ASN A 192 -25.93 28.87 97.66
N VAL A 193 -25.89 27.53 97.56
CA VAL A 193 -26.26 26.64 98.68
C VAL A 193 -25.34 26.83 99.91
N LEU A 194 -24.05 27.13 99.71
CA LEU A 194 -23.12 27.46 100.80
C LEU A 194 -23.39 28.84 101.42
N LYS A 195 -23.99 29.77 100.67
CA LYS A 195 -24.43 31.08 101.16
C LYS A 195 -25.70 30.95 101.99
N GLU A 196 -26.69 30.19 101.51
CA GLU A 196 -27.91 29.84 102.24
C GLU A 196 -27.58 29.15 103.57
N ARG A 197 -26.74 28.10 103.54
CA ARG A 197 -26.27 27.41 104.76
C ARG A 197 -25.50 28.33 105.72
N ARG A 198 -24.80 29.35 105.22
CA ARG A 198 -24.14 30.33 106.09
C ARG A 198 -25.17 31.16 106.85
N GLN A 199 -26.25 31.57 106.19
CA GLN A 199 -27.36 32.28 106.82
C GLN A 199 -28.11 31.39 107.81
N GLU A 200 -28.37 30.10 107.48
CA GLU A 200 -28.93 29.13 108.45
C GLU A 200 -28.06 28.96 109.71
N VAL A 201 -26.73 28.99 109.57
CA VAL A 201 -25.80 28.90 110.71
C VAL A 201 -25.80 30.19 111.51
N GLU A 202 -25.78 31.35 110.86
CA GLU A 202 -25.86 32.66 111.52
C GLU A 202 -27.19 32.84 112.30
N GLU A 203 -28.32 32.41 111.74
CA GLU A 203 -29.61 32.34 112.43
C GLU A 203 -29.59 31.38 113.63
N ARG A 204 -28.93 30.21 113.50
CA ARG A 204 -28.77 29.24 114.59
C ARG A 204 -27.82 29.72 115.69
N GLU A 205 -26.78 30.47 115.36
CA GLU A 205 -25.87 31.08 116.34
C GLU A 205 -26.59 32.15 117.16
N ASN A 206 -27.41 33.00 116.52
CA ASN A 206 -28.29 33.94 117.20
C ASN A 206 -29.31 33.23 118.12
N LEU A 207 -29.97 32.17 117.64
CA LEU A 207 -30.88 31.35 118.44
C LEU A 207 -30.19 30.58 119.58
N LEU A 208 -28.92 30.21 119.42
CA LEU A 208 -28.10 29.61 120.48
C LEU A 208 -27.72 30.64 121.54
N GLU A 209 -27.36 31.86 121.16
CA GLU A 209 -27.07 32.95 122.12
C GLU A 209 -28.33 33.35 122.92
N GLU A 210 -29.52 33.29 122.30
CA GLU A 210 -30.79 33.46 123.01
C GLU A 210 -31.13 32.26 123.91
N ARG A 211 -30.91 31.02 123.46
CA ARG A 211 -31.04 29.82 124.31
C ARG A 211 -30.05 29.79 125.46
N GLU A 212 -28.84 30.31 125.31
CA GLU A 212 -27.86 30.34 126.39
C GLU A 212 -28.26 31.36 127.49
N LYS A 213 -28.92 32.47 127.10
CA LYS A 213 -29.58 33.39 128.05
C LYS A 213 -30.73 32.67 128.79
N GLN A 214 -31.58 31.93 128.06
CA GLN A 214 -32.66 31.14 128.65
C GLN A 214 -32.15 29.99 129.56
N LEU A 215 -31.01 29.38 129.24
CA LEU A 215 -30.37 28.35 130.08
C LEU A 215 -29.81 28.96 131.37
N LYS A 216 -29.12 30.11 131.30
CA LYS A 216 -28.67 30.86 132.50
C LYS A 216 -29.84 31.29 133.40
N GLU A 217 -31.05 31.44 132.85
CA GLU A 217 -32.27 31.70 133.62
C GLU A 217 -32.94 30.41 134.17
N ARG A 218 -32.79 29.27 133.49
CA ARG A 218 -33.22 27.94 133.98
C ARG A 218 -32.30 27.35 135.03
N ASP A 219 -30.98 27.52 134.91
CA ASP A 219 -30.01 27.03 135.91
C ASP A 219 -30.23 27.68 137.28
N LYS A 220 -30.80 28.90 137.27
CA LYS A 220 -31.27 29.63 138.46
C LYS A 220 -32.61 29.13 139.03
N GLN A 221 -33.22 28.11 138.42
CA GLN A 221 -34.49 27.47 138.82
C GLN A 221 -34.33 25.96 139.07
N VAL A 222 -33.11 25.42 138.97
CA VAL A 222 -32.80 23.98 139.10
C VAL A 222 -32.07 23.67 140.42
N GLU A 223 -31.90 24.66 141.30
CA GLU A 223 -31.42 24.45 142.68
C GLU A 223 -32.52 23.91 143.62
N ASP A 224 -33.80 23.94 143.19
CA ASP A 224 -34.95 23.36 143.89
C ASP A 224 -35.51 22.11 143.18
N VAL A 225 -35.90 21.11 143.99
CA VAL A 225 -36.60 19.84 143.64
C VAL A 225 -35.78 18.79 142.85
N ASN A 226 -35.18 17.88 143.61
CA ASN A 226 -34.80 16.52 143.17
C ASN A 226 -36.00 15.54 143.22
N ASN A 227 -35.83 14.34 142.65
CA ASN A 227 -36.74 13.17 142.63
C ASN A 227 -38.02 13.33 141.75
N GLU A 228 -38.59 12.29 141.12
CA GLU A 228 -38.41 10.82 141.29
C GLU A 228 -38.80 9.98 140.02
N ASN A 229 -38.16 8.82 139.82
CA ASN A 229 -38.53 7.62 139.00
C ASN A 229 -38.58 7.74 137.43
N ALA A 230 -38.10 6.82 136.57
CA ALA A 230 -37.93 5.34 136.54
C ALA A 230 -39.26 4.58 136.23
N GLU A 231 -39.44 3.58 135.34
CA GLU A 231 -38.61 2.56 134.61
C GLU A 231 -39.35 2.13 133.27
N LEU A 232 -38.91 1.31 132.27
CA LEU A 232 -37.62 0.72 131.75
C LEU A 232 -37.84 0.03 130.35
N VAL A 233 -36.74 -0.27 129.61
CA VAL A 233 -36.51 -1.37 128.60
C VAL A 233 -37.33 -1.49 127.27
N GLY A 234 -36.67 -1.81 126.12
CA GLY A 234 -37.42 -2.43 124.99
C GLY A 234 -36.85 -2.74 123.57
N GLY A 235 -35.57 -2.59 123.17
CA GLY A 235 -35.03 -3.10 121.86
C GLY A 235 -35.58 -2.45 120.55
N GLU A 236 -35.22 -2.84 119.31
CA GLU A 236 -33.97 -3.44 118.74
C GLU A 236 -33.97 -3.36 117.17
N THR A 237 -32.80 -3.29 116.51
CA THR A 237 -32.56 -3.33 115.01
C THR A 237 -33.18 -2.21 114.14
N SER A 238 -32.61 -1.60 113.08
CA SER A 238 -31.42 -1.73 112.19
C SER A 238 -31.69 -2.18 110.74
N ASP A 239 -31.68 -1.21 109.82
CA ASP A 239 -31.15 -1.18 108.44
C ASP A 239 -31.19 -2.42 107.51
N THR A 240 -31.60 -2.22 106.24
CA THR A 240 -30.65 -2.05 105.10
C THR A 240 -31.29 -1.64 103.75
N ASP A 241 -30.46 -0.99 102.92
CA ASP A 241 -30.57 -0.65 101.47
C ASP A 241 -30.50 -1.98 100.59
N PRO A 242 -30.53 -2.06 99.22
CA PRO A 242 -30.10 -1.03 98.25
C PRO A 242 -30.62 -0.97 96.77
N THR A 243 -30.19 0.12 96.09
CA THR A 243 -29.80 0.26 94.65
C THR A 243 -30.80 0.18 93.45
N LEU A 244 -30.87 1.29 92.65
CA LEU A 244 -30.39 1.51 91.25
C LEU A 244 -30.68 0.48 90.09
N PRO A 245 -30.53 0.81 88.76
CA PRO A 245 -30.82 2.04 87.96
C PRO A 245 -31.24 1.83 86.44
N LEU A 246 -31.28 2.93 85.62
CA LEU A 246 -31.01 3.09 84.15
C LEU A 246 -32.06 2.88 82.99
N ARG A 247 -32.16 3.94 82.13
CA ARG A 247 -32.15 4.03 80.62
C ARG A 247 -33.39 3.87 79.65
N ARG A 248 -33.56 4.92 78.80
CA ARG A 248 -33.86 5.00 77.31
C ARG A 248 -35.21 4.48 76.72
N ARG A 249 -35.64 4.80 75.47
CA ARG A 249 -35.65 6.04 74.59
C ARG A 249 -36.30 5.75 73.18
N ASN A 250 -37.35 6.49 72.81
CA ASN A 250 -37.85 6.97 71.47
C ASN A 250 -37.98 6.02 70.22
N SER A 251 -38.35 6.59 69.05
CA SER A 251 -39.07 5.95 67.90
C SER A 251 -38.84 6.62 66.51
N MET A 252 -38.90 5.83 65.40
CA MET A 252 -39.43 6.15 64.03
C MET A 252 -38.73 7.22 63.11
N GLU A 253 -38.92 7.41 61.77
CA GLU A 253 -39.73 6.83 60.64
C GLU A 253 -39.04 6.99 59.22
N PHE A 254 -39.39 6.11 58.23
CA PHE A 254 -39.51 6.28 56.73
C PHE A 254 -38.33 6.74 55.78
N ASN A 255 -38.32 6.60 54.42
CA ASN A 255 -38.74 5.53 53.43
C ASN A 255 -38.13 5.77 51.96
N PRO A 256 -38.70 5.44 50.73
CA PRO A 256 -37.87 4.84 49.62
C PRO A 256 -38.03 5.33 48.12
N PRO A 257 -37.06 5.00 47.22
CA PRO A 257 -37.26 4.85 45.74
C PRO A 257 -36.48 3.65 45.08
N HIS A 258 -36.70 3.16 43.84
CA HIS A 258 -37.89 3.12 42.95
C HIS A 258 -37.90 1.94 41.90
N MET A 259 -37.49 2.13 40.62
CA MET A 259 -37.54 1.21 39.45
C MET A 259 -36.33 1.48 38.49
N GLY A 260 -35.97 0.77 37.40
CA GLY A 260 -36.46 -0.41 36.62
C GLY A 260 -35.74 -0.46 35.23
N GLY A 261 -35.91 -1.46 34.33
CA GLY A 261 -35.18 -1.43 33.04
C GLY A 261 -35.49 -2.43 31.89
N GLU A 262 -35.12 -1.97 30.68
CA GLU A 262 -34.72 -2.63 29.40
C GLU A 262 -35.66 -3.54 28.53
N SER A 263 -35.40 -3.50 27.20
CA SER A 263 -35.93 -4.37 26.12
C SER A 263 -34.98 -4.36 24.89
N SER A 264 -35.22 -5.17 23.84
CA SER A 264 -34.22 -5.45 22.78
C SER A 264 -34.75 -5.58 21.31
N SER A 265 -33.80 -5.57 20.36
CA SER A 265 -33.85 -5.45 18.87
C SER A 265 -34.38 -6.72 18.11
N PRO A 266 -34.25 -6.97 16.75
CA PRO A 266 -33.27 -6.46 15.73
C PRO A 266 -33.73 -6.30 14.22
N ASP A 267 -32.73 -6.11 13.34
CA ASP A 267 -32.56 -6.53 11.90
C ASP A 267 -32.98 -5.65 10.68
N SER A 268 -32.19 -5.82 9.59
CA SER A 268 -32.15 -5.05 8.31
C SER A 268 -32.34 -5.94 7.06
N PRO A 269 -32.55 -5.41 5.82
CA PRO A 269 -31.46 -5.48 4.80
C PRO A 269 -31.47 -4.52 3.56
N VAL A 270 -30.25 -4.21 3.06
CA VAL A 270 -29.81 -4.03 1.62
C VAL A 270 -30.35 -2.88 0.73
N SER A 271 -29.45 -2.29 -0.07
CA SER A 271 -29.63 -1.07 -0.90
C SER A 271 -29.45 -1.29 -2.42
N PRO A 272 -30.01 -0.41 -3.29
CA PRO A 272 -29.66 -0.26 -4.71
C PRO A 272 -28.77 0.99 -4.97
N ASN A 273 -28.18 1.08 -6.17
CA ASN A 273 -27.24 2.14 -6.60
C ASN A 273 -27.69 3.60 -6.29
N VAL A 274 -26.74 4.44 -5.84
CA VAL A 274 -26.97 5.84 -5.47
C VAL A 274 -25.76 6.73 -5.73
N SER A 275 -26.00 8.05 -5.81
CA SER A 275 -24.98 9.10 -5.76
C SER A 275 -24.09 8.99 -4.51
N GLU A 276 -22.81 9.31 -4.65
CA GLU A 276 -21.85 9.33 -3.55
C GLU A 276 -21.85 10.68 -2.83
N LEU A 277 -22.24 10.69 -1.55
CA LEU A 277 -22.13 11.84 -0.67
C LEU A 277 -20.86 11.72 0.19
N ARG A 278 -20.17 12.84 0.44
CA ARG A 278 -18.87 12.87 1.14
C ARG A 278 -18.90 13.87 2.28
N LEU A 279 -18.76 13.41 3.52
CA LEU A 279 -18.83 14.25 4.72
C LEU A 279 -17.51 14.21 5.49
N VAL A 280 -17.08 15.37 6.00
CA VAL A 280 -15.95 15.49 6.92
C VAL A 280 -16.49 15.87 8.28
N LEU A 281 -16.18 15.08 9.31
CA LEU A 281 -16.51 15.40 10.69
C LEU A 281 -15.42 16.28 11.28
N LEU A 282 -15.77 17.35 11.99
CA LEU A 282 -14.86 18.27 12.69
C LEU A 282 -15.30 18.44 14.14
N GLY A 283 -14.38 18.68 15.07
CA GLY A 283 -14.74 18.93 16.48
C GLY A 283 -13.58 18.81 17.44
N ARG A 284 -13.79 19.28 18.68
CA ARG A 284 -12.81 19.21 19.77
C ARG A 284 -12.68 17.78 20.30
N THR A 285 -11.62 17.48 21.04
CA THR A 285 -11.46 16.18 21.72
C THR A 285 -12.60 15.98 22.72
N GLY A 286 -13.23 14.80 22.71
CA GLY A 286 -14.31 14.44 23.64
C GLY A 286 -15.74 14.74 23.18
N VAL A 287 -15.97 15.55 22.13
CA VAL A 287 -17.33 15.95 21.67
C VAL A 287 -18.18 14.83 21.04
N GLY A 288 -17.74 13.57 21.14
CA GLY A 288 -18.42 12.43 20.53
C GLY A 288 -18.27 12.31 19.02
N ARG A 289 -17.36 13.05 18.35
CA ARG A 289 -17.19 13.05 16.88
C ARG A 289 -17.18 11.65 16.26
N SER A 290 -16.29 10.77 16.69
CA SER A 290 -16.19 9.40 16.17
C SER A 290 -17.41 8.53 16.52
N ALA A 291 -18.12 8.84 17.62
CA ALA A 291 -19.38 8.18 17.99
C ALA A 291 -20.53 8.61 17.06
N ALA A 292 -20.67 9.92 16.79
CA ALA A 292 -21.58 10.43 15.76
C ALA A 292 -21.28 9.83 14.39
N GLY A 293 -19.99 9.64 14.04
CA GLY A 293 -19.59 8.94 12.82
C GLY A 293 -20.01 7.47 12.76
N ASN A 294 -19.93 6.74 13.88
CA ASN A 294 -20.46 5.37 13.98
C ASN A 294 -22.00 5.35 13.90
N THR A 295 -22.70 6.32 14.51
CA THR A 295 -24.17 6.46 14.42
C THR A 295 -24.62 6.73 12.98
N ILE A 296 -23.95 7.65 12.28
CA ILE A 296 -24.24 8.00 10.88
C ILE A 296 -23.96 6.83 9.94
N LEU A 297 -22.84 6.09 10.10
CA LEU A 297 -22.54 4.89 9.31
C LEU A 297 -23.36 3.65 9.70
N GLY A 298 -24.12 3.74 10.80
CA GLY A 298 -24.94 2.70 11.40
C GLY A 298 -24.22 1.48 11.95
N ARG A 299 -22.91 1.60 12.20
CA ARG A 299 -22.05 0.51 12.67
C ARG A 299 -20.74 1.06 13.22
N GLU A 300 -20.02 0.19 13.93
CA GLU A 300 -18.80 0.56 14.64
C GLU A 300 -17.57 0.46 13.73
N GLU A 301 -17.09 1.61 13.25
CA GLU A 301 -16.03 1.72 12.23
C GLU A 301 -14.83 2.54 12.69
N PHE A 302 -15.07 3.50 13.58
CA PHE A 302 -14.04 4.31 14.25
C PHE A 302 -13.68 3.78 15.66
N GLY A 303 -14.38 2.75 16.12
CA GLY A 303 -14.24 2.10 17.44
C GLY A 303 -15.23 2.64 18.49
N ALA A 304 -15.61 1.81 19.47
CA ALA A 304 -16.54 2.20 20.54
C ALA A 304 -15.91 2.57 21.89
N GLN A 305 -16.66 3.42 22.58
CA GLN A 305 -16.81 3.56 24.03
C GLN A 305 -15.58 3.94 24.90
N ALA A 306 -15.72 5.13 25.50
CA ALA A 306 -15.50 5.36 26.92
C ALA A 306 -14.06 5.19 27.48
N SER A 307 -13.04 5.39 26.66
CA SER A 307 -11.69 5.76 27.16
C SER A 307 -11.35 7.20 26.73
N PRO A 308 -11.17 8.15 27.67
CA PRO A 308 -10.74 9.52 27.36
C PRO A 308 -9.36 9.61 26.68
N SER A 309 -8.60 8.51 26.64
CA SER A 309 -7.32 8.37 25.97
C SER A 309 -7.40 7.93 24.50
N ALA A 310 -8.56 7.46 24.01
CA ALA A 310 -8.74 7.03 22.62
C ALA A 310 -8.96 8.21 21.65
N VAL A 311 -8.01 9.14 21.62
CA VAL A 311 -8.04 10.30 20.72
C VAL A 311 -7.75 9.86 19.28
N THR A 312 -8.56 10.27 18.31
CA THR A 312 -8.21 10.13 16.88
C THR A 312 -6.98 10.99 16.60
N GLN A 313 -5.84 10.35 16.33
CA GLN A 313 -4.53 10.99 16.09
C GLN A 313 -4.33 11.43 14.64
N ARG A 314 -5.05 10.82 13.68
CA ARG A 314 -4.99 11.11 12.24
C ARG A 314 -6.34 10.87 11.57
N SER A 315 -6.61 11.61 10.50
CA SER A 315 -7.84 11.51 9.71
C SER A 315 -8.05 10.12 9.11
N LYS A 316 -9.26 9.58 9.25
CA LYS A 316 -9.66 8.22 8.84
C LYS A 316 -10.88 8.28 7.91
N ARG A 317 -10.77 7.66 6.72
CA ARG A 317 -11.88 7.50 5.78
C ARG A 317 -12.63 6.18 6.01
N ARG A 318 -13.94 6.22 5.81
CA ARG A 318 -14.86 5.09 5.78
C ARG A 318 -15.91 5.27 4.69
N GLU A 319 -16.50 4.17 4.24
CA GLU A 319 -17.58 4.16 3.26
C GLU A 319 -18.72 3.25 3.72
N GLY A 320 -19.96 3.51 3.31
CA GLY A 320 -21.06 2.55 3.42
C GLY A 320 -22.39 3.11 2.94
N ASP A 321 -23.34 2.23 2.66
CA ASP A 321 -24.69 2.65 2.25
C ASP A 321 -25.56 2.98 3.47
N VAL A 322 -26.07 4.21 3.53
CA VAL A 322 -26.82 4.78 4.67
C VAL A 322 -28.07 5.47 4.14
N CYS A 323 -29.24 5.21 4.71
CA CYS A 323 -30.53 5.81 4.29
C CYS A 323 -30.76 5.75 2.77
N GLY A 324 -30.30 4.68 2.11
CA GLY A 324 -30.37 4.50 0.66
C GLY A 324 -29.45 5.43 -0.14
N ARG A 325 -28.28 5.83 0.39
CA ARG A 325 -27.28 6.73 -0.20
C ARG A 325 -25.87 6.15 0.02
N ARG A 326 -24.95 6.23 -0.95
CA ARG A 326 -23.56 5.80 -0.74
C ARG A 326 -22.81 6.91 -0.01
N LEU A 327 -22.41 6.67 1.23
CA LEU A 327 -21.78 7.67 2.08
C LEU A 327 -20.28 7.41 2.22
N VAL A 328 -19.47 8.46 2.09
CA VAL A 328 -18.07 8.50 2.52
C VAL A 328 -17.99 9.42 3.74
N LEU A 329 -17.38 8.93 4.81
CA LEU A 329 -17.17 9.69 6.04
C LEU A 329 -15.68 9.82 6.35
N VAL A 330 -15.23 11.01 6.73
CA VAL A 330 -13.88 11.27 7.24
C VAL A 330 -13.95 11.76 8.69
N ASP A 331 -13.50 10.93 9.64
CA ASP A 331 -13.25 11.37 11.04
C ASP A 331 -11.87 12.00 11.11
N THR A 332 -11.76 13.20 11.66
CA THR A 332 -10.52 13.99 11.78
C THR A 332 -9.93 13.88 13.20
N PRO A 333 -8.70 14.37 13.47
CA PRO A 333 -8.21 14.64 14.82
C PRO A 333 -8.72 16.00 15.33
N ASP A 334 -8.40 16.36 16.57
CA ASP A 334 -8.74 17.68 17.13
C ASP A 334 -7.76 18.77 16.66
N TRP A 335 -8.03 19.36 15.50
CA TRP A 335 -7.29 20.52 14.97
C TRP A 335 -7.40 21.78 15.84
N PHE A 336 -8.30 21.83 16.83
CA PHE A 336 -8.48 22.98 17.71
C PHE A 336 -7.70 22.85 19.03
N CYS A 337 -7.14 21.67 19.31
CA CYS A 337 -6.32 21.39 20.49
C CYS A 337 -5.09 22.32 20.56
N PRO A 338 -4.91 23.11 21.65
CA PRO A 338 -3.73 23.95 21.82
C PRO A 338 -2.39 23.19 21.97
N GLY A 339 -2.44 21.87 22.13
CA GLY A 339 -1.26 21.00 22.21
C GLY A 339 -0.81 20.39 20.87
N LEU A 340 -1.60 20.56 19.79
CA LEU A 340 -1.24 20.11 18.45
C LEU A 340 -0.36 21.17 17.78
N SER A 341 0.78 20.80 17.17
CA SER A 341 1.59 21.77 16.45
C SER A 341 0.90 22.22 15.15
N LEU A 342 1.19 23.45 14.70
CA LEU A 342 0.68 23.96 13.43
C LEU A 342 1.13 23.09 12.24
N GLU A 343 2.31 22.46 12.34
CA GLU A 343 2.77 21.50 11.35
C GLU A 343 1.88 20.25 11.36
N GLU A 344 1.74 19.53 12.49
CA GLU A 344 0.88 18.33 12.62
C GLU A 344 -0.58 18.58 12.19
N MET A 345 -1.12 19.76 12.51
CA MET A 345 -2.44 20.19 12.05
C MET A 345 -2.49 20.28 10.51
N ARG A 346 -1.53 20.98 9.90
CA ARG A 346 -1.41 21.10 8.43
C ARG A 346 -1.17 19.76 7.75
N GLN A 347 -0.41 18.85 8.39
CA GLN A 347 -0.20 17.48 7.93
C GLN A 347 -1.54 16.75 7.75
N ASP A 348 -2.40 16.86 8.75
CA ASP A 348 -3.64 16.11 8.78
C ASP A 348 -4.80 16.78 8.00
N VAL A 349 -4.82 18.11 7.90
CA VAL A 349 -5.68 18.81 6.93
C VAL A 349 -5.41 18.26 5.52
N GLY A 350 -4.14 18.06 5.14
CA GLY A 350 -3.80 17.43 3.87
C GLY A 350 -4.26 15.99 3.71
N LEU A 351 -4.26 15.22 4.81
CA LEU A 351 -4.89 13.89 4.85
C LEU A 351 -6.39 14.00 4.60
N CYS A 352 -7.09 14.92 5.26
CA CYS A 352 -8.51 15.13 5.07
C CYS A 352 -8.86 15.57 3.63
N VAL A 353 -8.10 16.50 3.03
CA VAL A 353 -8.27 16.93 1.63
C VAL A 353 -8.20 15.71 0.70
N ARG A 354 -7.13 14.92 0.78
CA ARG A 354 -6.91 13.74 -0.05
C ARG A 354 -7.95 12.64 0.17
N LEU A 355 -8.45 12.48 1.40
CA LEU A 355 -9.49 11.49 1.73
C LEU A 355 -10.91 11.91 1.31
N SER A 356 -11.15 13.20 1.07
CA SER A 356 -12.44 13.75 0.65
C SER A 356 -12.49 14.19 -0.83
N ALA A 357 -11.40 14.03 -1.57
CA ALA A 357 -11.26 14.37 -2.99
C ALA A 357 -12.41 13.81 -3.86
N PRO A 358 -12.88 14.54 -4.88
CA PRO A 358 -12.43 15.88 -5.32
C PRO A 358 -12.85 17.03 -4.39
N GLY A 359 -13.62 16.75 -3.34
CA GLY A 359 -13.95 17.67 -2.27
C GLY A 359 -15.15 17.18 -1.44
N PRO A 360 -15.24 17.55 -0.16
CA PRO A 360 -16.38 17.19 0.69
C PRO A 360 -17.64 17.93 0.24
N HIS A 361 -18.77 17.25 0.29
CA HIS A 361 -20.07 17.87 0.05
C HIS A 361 -20.52 18.72 1.26
N ALA A 362 -20.20 18.25 2.47
CA ALA A 362 -20.41 19.00 3.71
C ALA A 362 -19.32 18.73 4.77
N PHE A 363 -19.14 19.72 5.65
CA PHE A 363 -18.47 19.59 6.94
C PHE A 363 -19.51 19.54 8.06
N LEU A 364 -19.40 18.55 8.94
CA LEU A 364 -20.22 18.42 10.14
C LEU A 364 -19.41 18.88 11.37
N LEU A 365 -19.71 20.08 11.88
CA LEU A 365 -19.02 20.64 13.04
C LEU A 365 -19.70 20.15 14.33
N VAL A 366 -19.08 19.17 14.99
CA VAL A 366 -19.64 18.45 16.14
C VAL A 366 -19.45 19.22 17.44
N ILE A 367 -20.55 19.54 18.12
CA ILE A 367 -20.60 20.31 19.38
C ILE A 367 -21.50 19.58 20.38
N PRO A 368 -21.06 19.32 21.62
CA PRO A 368 -21.90 18.64 22.60
C PRO A 368 -22.90 19.61 23.24
N VAL A 369 -24.13 19.17 23.49
CA VAL A 369 -25.18 19.99 24.15
C VAL A 369 -25.00 19.94 25.67
N GLU A 370 -23.82 20.29 26.16
CA GLU A 370 -23.49 20.37 27.58
C GLU A 370 -23.11 21.81 27.99
N PRO A 371 -23.32 22.22 29.26
CA PRO A 371 -22.84 23.51 29.77
C PRO A 371 -21.31 23.57 29.82
N SER A 372 -20.68 24.06 28.74
CA SER A 372 -19.22 24.05 28.58
C SER A 372 -18.52 24.91 29.64
N LYS A 373 -17.55 24.30 30.34
CA LYS A 373 -16.72 24.96 31.38
C LYS A 373 -15.45 25.62 30.85
N GLY A 374 -15.21 25.55 29.55
CA GLY A 374 -14.04 26.11 28.88
C GLY A 374 -14.48 26.84 27.61
N GLU A 375 -13.86 27.97 27.34
CA GLU A 375 -14.20 28.80 26.19
C GLU A 375 -13.86 28.08 24.86
N ASP A 376 -14.68 28.31 23.83
CA ASP A 376 -14.43 27.85 22.46
C ASP A 376 -13.59 28.86 21.63
N ARG A 377 -13.01 29.86 22.33
CA ARG A 377 -12.26 30.99 21.75
C ARG A 377 -11.28 30.56 20.67
N GLY A 378 -11.50 31.09 19.48
CA GLY A 378 -10.60 30.92 18.35
C GLY A 378 -10.69 29.55 17.69
N VAL A 379 -11.80 28.82 17.88
CA VAL A 379 -12.23 27.77 16.94
C VAL A 379 -12.66 28.42 15.62
N LEU A 380 -13.50 29.46 15.69
CA LEU A 380 -14.07 30.16 14.54
C LEU A 380 -12.96 30.81 13.68
N GLU A 381 -12.00 31.47 14.32
CA GLU A 381 -10.86 32.13 13.66
C GLU A 381 -9.97 31.11 12.92
N ARG A 382 -9.61 30.00 13.56
CA ARG A 382 -8.78 28.95 12.95
C ARG A 382 -9.47 28.24 11.79
N ILE A 383 -10.79 28.01 11.86
CA ILE A 383 -11.56 27.47 10.72
C ILE A 383 -11.41 28.36 9.48
N GLU A 384 -11.47 29.68 9.66
CA GLU A 384 -11.36 30.65 8.56
C GLU A 384 -9.93 30.79 8.03
N GLU A 385 -8.90 30.64 8.88
CA GLU A 385 -7.51 30.53 8.42
C GLU A 385 -7.24 29.26 7.60
N MET A 386 -7.88 28.13 7.96
CA MET A 386 -7.66 26.83 7.33
C MET A 386 -8.44 26.64 6.01
N PHE A 387 -9.69 27.11 5.96
CA PHE A 387 -10.62 26.83 4.85
C PHE A 387 -11.21 28.10 4.20
N GLY A 388 -11.01 29.29 4.78
CA GLY A 388 -11.57 30.54 4.27
C GLY A 388 -13.10 30.65 4.40
N GLU A 389 -13.64 31.83 4.11
CA GLU A 389 -15.07 32.15 4.30
C GLU A 389 -16.03 31.19 3.55
N GLY A 390 -15.60 30.62 2.43
CA GLY A 390 -16.39 29.67 1.63
C GLY A 390 -16.71 28.34 2.34
N PHE A 391 -15.98 28.02 3.41
CA PHE A 391 -16.22 26.85 4.27
C PHE A 391 -17.64 26.81 4.83
N TRP A 392 -18.14 27.94 5.33
CA TRP A 392 -19.41 28.00 6.04
C TRP A 392 -20.60 27.65 5.16
N GLY A 393 -20.52 27.95 3.86
CA GLY A 393 -21.52 27.56 2.86
C GLY A 393 -21.74 26.05 2.74
N HIS A 394 -20.73 25.25 3.11
CA HIS A 394 -20.77 23.79 3.15
C HIS A 394 -20.77 23.22 4.58
N THR A 395 -21.10 24.03 5.59
CA THR A 395 -21.10 23.60 7.00
C THR A 395 -22.51 23.39 7.53
N VAL A 396 -22.69 22.30 8.28
CA VAL A 396 -23.82 22.03 9.18
C VAL A 396 -23.26 21.78 10.58
N ILE A 397 -23.83 22.41 11.61
CA ILE A 397 -23.45 22.15 13.01
C ILE A 397 -24.18 20.90 13.49
N LEU A 398 -23.44 19.91 13.99
CA LEU A 398 -23.98 18.67 14.51
C LEU A 398 -23.96 18.70 16.03
N PHE A 399 -25.10 19.05 16.62
CA PHE A 399 -25.28 19.04 18.06
C PHE A 399 -25.42 17.60 18.55
N THR A 400 -24.48 17.14 19.38
CA THR A 400 -24.48 15.78 19.93
C THR A 400 -24.94 15.77 21.38
N HIS A 401 -25.75 14.78 21.74
CA HIS A 401 -26.11 14.53 23.13
C HIS A 401 -26.22 13.03 23.43
N ASP A 402 -26.28 12.74 24.73
CA ASP A 402 -26.64 11.44 25.27
C ASP A 402 -27.99 11.52 26.00
N ASP A 403 -28.53 10.39 26.47
CA ASP A 403 -29.86 10.34 27.11
C ASP A 403 -29.94 11.02 28.49
N GLY A 404 -28.86 11.68 28.96
CA GLY A 404 -28.82 12.43 30.21
C GLY A 404 -29.47 13.82 30.14
N LEU A 405 -29.69 14.37 28.94
CA LEU A 405 -30.35 15.65 28.78
C LEU A 405 -31.87 15.54 28.93
N LYS A 406 -32.41 16.35 29.84
CA LYS A 406 -33.85 16.64 29.92
C LYS A 406 -34.26 17.57 28.79
N GLU A 407 -35.56 17.64 28.56
CA GLU A 407 -36.28 18.38 27.51
C GLU A 407 -36.06 19.91 27.55
N GLN A 408 -34.83 20.39 27.37
CA GLN A 408 -34.54 21.76 26.94
C GLN A 408 -34.58 21.81 25.42
N SER A 409 -35.23 22.83 24.86
CA SER A 409 -35.16 23.05 23.41
C SER A 409 -33.73 23.42 22.99
N ILE A 410 -33.31 23.05 21.78
CA ILE A 410 -31.98 23.44 21.27
C ILE A 410 -31.91 24.97 21.10
N GLU A 411 -33.06 25.60 20.86
CA GLU A 411 -33.26 27.05 20.86
C GLU A 411 -33.00 27.70 22.23
N GLU A 412 -33.34 27.06 23.35
CA GLU A 412 -32.94 27.52 24.70
C GLU A 412 -31.44 27.40 24.91
N PHE A 413 -30.82 26.29 24.48
CA PHE A 413 -29.36 26.11 24.56
C PHE A 413 -28.61 27.17 23.75
N LEU A 414 -29.09 27.48 22.54
CA LEU A 414 -28.53 28.54 21.70
C LEU A 414 -28.73 29.96 22.30
N GLN A 415 -29.87 30.21 22.96
CA GLN A 415 -30.11 31.49 23.66
C GLN A 415 -29.29 31.65 24.93
N ALA A 416 -29.04 30.55 25.67
CA ALA A 416 -28.20 30.53 26.87
C ALA A 416 -26.69 30.39 26.57
N GLY A 417 -26.33 30.06 25.33
CA GLY A 417 -24.97 29.78 24.89
C GLY A 417 -24.06 31.01 24.78
N SER A 418 -22.81 30.77 24.40
CA SER A 418 -21.81 31.83 24.21
C SER A 418 -22.08 32.66 22.95
N GLN A 419 -21.59 33.91 22.94
CA GLN A 419 -21.64 34.77 21.75
C GLN A 419 -20.93 34.12 20.54
N GLU A 420 -19.89 33.33 20.78
CA GLU A 420 -19.14 32.61 19.74
C GLU A 420 -19.93 31.43 19.17
N LEU A 421 -20.67 30.69 20.01
CA LEU A 421 -21.60 29.64 19.53
C LEU A 421 -22.72 30.25 18.67
N GLN A 422 -23.25 31.41 19.06
CA GLN A 422 -24.25 32.14 18.28
C GLN A 422 -23.66 32.61 16.93
N GLN A 423 -22.41 33.08 16.90
CA GLN A 423 -21.69 33.44 15.66
C GLN A 423 -21.38 32.23 14.77
N LEU A 424 -21.05 31.06 15.33
CA LEU A 424 -20.89 29.82 14.56
C LEU A 424 -22.19 29.45 13.83
N VAL A 425 -23.32 29.50 14.54
CA VAL A 425 -24.66 29.22 13.96
C VAL A 425 -25.06 30.28 12.93
N GLU A 426 -24.77 31.55 13.16
CA GLU A 426 -25.04 32.62 12.18
C GLU A 426 -24.18 32.45 10.91
N LYS A 427 -22.88 32.17 11.04
CA LYS A 427 -21.99 31.91 9.88
C LYS A 427 -22.38 30.64 9.13
N SER A 428 -22.77 29.56 9.82
CA SER A 428 -23.37 28.38 9.17
C SER A 428 -24.80 28.60 8.67
N GLY A 429 -25.28 29.86 8.58
CA GLY A 429 -26.58 30.21 8.00
C GLY A 429 -27.75 29.52 8.70
N SER A 430 -27.67 29.38 10.02
CA SER A 430 -28.60 28.65 10.88
C SER A 430 -28.76 27.15 10.56
N ARG A 431 -27.81 26.54 9.82
CA ARG A 431 -27.80 25.09 9.59
C ARG A 431 -27.23 24.35 10.79
N TYR A 432 -28.11 23.73 11.56
CA TYR A 432 -27.75 22.77 12.60
C TYR A 432 -28.69 21.56 12.62
N HIS A 433 -28.22 20.45 13.18
CA HIS A 433 -28.95 19.21 13.37
C HIS A 433 -28.65 18.63 14.76
N VAL A 434 -29.58 17.92 15.38
CA VAL A 434 -29.41 17.30 16.72
C VAL A 434 -29.38 15.78 16.60
N LEU A 435 -28.28 15.15 17.03
CA LEU A 435 -28.03 13.71 16.91
C LEU A 435 -27.83 13.07 18.28
N ASN A 436 -28.62 12.04 18.61
CA ASN A 436 -28.38 11.21 19.79
C ASN A 436 -27.32 10.16 19.44
N ILE A 437 -26.12 10.26 20.03
CA ILE A 437 -25.00 9.35 19.73
C ILE A 437 -25.11 7.97 20.40
N LYS A 438 -26.14 7.74 21.23
CA LYS A 438 -26.47 6.44 21.80
C LYS A 438 -27.59 5.73 21.05
N ASP A 439 -28.51 6.47 20.43
CA ASP A 439 -29.52 5.86 19.56
C ASP A 439 -28.87 5.28 18.30
N ARG A 440 -29.13 3.99 18.06
CA ARG A 440 -28.62 3.22 16.92
C ARG A 440 -29.75 2.83 15.96
N ALA A 441 -30.93 3.45 16.05
CA ALA A 441 -32.03 3.21 15.12
C ALA A 441 -31.96 4.17 13.91
N HIS A 442 -31.63 3.63 12.73
CA HIS A 442 -31.39 4.40 11.49
C HIS A 442 -32.67 4.90 10.79
N GLY A 443 -33.68 5.30 11.57
CA GLY A 443 -34.97 5.76 11.08
C GLY A 443 -34.94 7.19 10.55
N THR A 444 -35.03 8.16 11.46
CA THR A 444 -35.34 9.57 11.12
C THR A 444 -34.12 10.48 11.18
N GLN A 445 -33.47 10.65 12.34
CA GLN A 445 -32.39 11.62 12.55
C GLN A 445 -31.29 11.56 11.46
N VAL A 446 -30.81 10.37 11.09
CA VAL A 446 -29.78 10.24 10.04
C VAL A 446 -30.32 10.56 8.64
N SER A 447 -31.59 10.25 8.33
CA SER A 447 -32.18 10.62 7.03
C SER A 447 -32.39 12.14 6.93
N GLU A 448 -32.91 12.75 8.00
CA GLU A 448 -33.12 14.20 8.13
C GLU A 448 -31.80 14.98 8.02
N LEU A 449 -30.73 14.51 8.67
CA LEU A 449 -29.38 15.07 8.52
C LEU A 449 -28.88 15.01 7.07
N LEU A 450 -29.08 13.88 6.39
CA LEU A 450 -28.61 13.69 5.01
C LEU A 450 -29.46 14.50 4.01
N GLU A 451 -30.77 14.63 4.23
CA GLU A 451 -31.67 15.51 3.47
C GLU A 451 -31.31 16.99 3.67
N GLN A 452 -30.99 17.41 4.89
CA GLN A 452 -30.53 18.78 5.20
C GLN A 452 -29.18 19.09 4.53
N VAL A 453 -28.27 18.10 4.45
CA VAL A 453 -27.02 18.22 3.69
C VAL A 453 -27.29 18.29 2.18
N GLU A 454 -28.21 17.49 1.65
CA GLU A 454 -28.58 17.51 0.23
C GLU A 454 -29.24 18.85 -0.18
N GLU A 455 -30.12 19.42 0.65
CA GLU A 455 -30.66 20.77 0.43
C GLU A 455 -29.55 21.84 0.42
N MET A 456 -28.59 21.76 1.35
CA MET A 456 -27.44 22.65 1.37
C MET A 456 -26.55 22.49 0.11
N VAL A 457 -26.33 21.27 -0.36
CA VAL A 457 -25.54 20.99 -1.58
C VAL A 457 -26.27 21.50 -2.84
N ALA A 458 -27.59 21.32 -2.93
CA ALA A 458 -28.41 21.88 -4.00
C ALA A 458 -28.38 23.42 -4.00
N GLY A 459 -28.45 24.05 -2.83
CA GLY A 459 -28.25 25.50 -2.65
C GLY A 459 -26.88 26.00 -3.16
N ASN A 460 -25.84 25.16 -3.01
CA ASN A 460 -24.50 25.40 -3.56
C ASN A 460 -24.33 24.96 -5.03
N ARG A 461 -25.43 24.75 -5.77
CA ARG A 461 -25.48 24.37 -7.20
C ARG A 461 -24.90 22.98 -7.49
N ASP A 462 -25.21 22.02 -6.63
CA ASP A 462 -24.79 20.61 -6.72
C ASP A 462 -23.26 20.44 -6.73
N ARG A 463 -22.55 21.35 -6.05
CA ARG A 463 -21.09 21.31 -5.92
C ARG A 463 -20.66 20.81 -4.55
N PHE A 464 -19.52 20.12 -4.54
CA PHE A 464 -18.72 19.94 -3.34
C PHE A 464 -17.91 21.21 -3.04
N TYR A 465 -17.50 21.37 -1.77
CA TYR A 465 -16.60 22.42 -1.32
C TYR A 465 -15.26 22.36 -2.07
N SER A 466 -14.75 23.52 -2.48
CA SER A 466 -13.56 23.65 -3.30
C SER A 466 -12.97 25.07 -3.20
N SER A 467 -12.02 25.29 -2.28
CA SER A 467 -11.19 26.51 -2.27
C SER A 467 -10.01 26.40 -3.27
N GLN A 468 -9.34 27.52 -3.56
CA GLN A 468 -8.10 27.52 -4.34
C GLN A 468 -7.03 26.61 -3.71
N THR A 469 -6.83 26.70 -2.38
CA THR A 469 -5.90 25.85 -1.63
C THR A 469 -6.27 24.36 -1.68
N PHE A 470 -7.55 24.02 -1.84
CA PHE A 470 -8.03 22.65 -2.01
C PHE A 470 -7.81 22.14 -3.45
N GLN A 471 -7.93 23.01 -4.46
CA GLN A 471 -7.69 22.67 -5.87
C GLN A 471 -6.20 22.51 -6.19
N GLU A 472 -5.36 23.48 -5.79
CA GLU A 472 -3.89 23.42 -5.97
C GLU A 472 -3.29 22.18 -5.28
N ALA A 473 -3.90 21.77 -4.17
CA ALA A 473 -3.61 20.53 -3.49
C ALA A 473 -4.05 19.29 -4.29
N GLU A 474 -5.32 19.22 -4.74
CA GLU A 474 -5.83 18.07 -5.50
C GLU A 474 -5.08 17.86 -6.82
N ASP A 475 -4.73 18.94 -7.53
CA ASP A 475 -3.98 18.86 -8.79
C ASP A 475 -2.53 18.41 -8.57
N GLN A 476 -1.86 18.83 -7.48
CA GLN A 476 -0.53 18.32 -7.13
C GLN A 476 -0.55 16.84 -6.74
N VAL A 477 -1.55 16.41 -5.96
CA VAL A 477 -1.81 14.99 -5.66
C VAL A 477 -1.95 14.19 -6.96
N ARG A 478 -2.84 14.65 -7.85
CA ARG A 478 -3.15 14.01 -9.15
C ARG A 478 -1.93 13.98 -10.08
N GLU A 479 -1.09 15.02 -10.10
CA GLU A 479 0.14 15.03 -10.89
C GLU A 479 1.21 14.07 -10.34
N MET A 480 1.35 13.96 -9.01
CA MET A 480 2.28 13.02 -8.38
C MET A 480 1.85 11.56 -8.59
N GLU A 481 0.58 11.23 -8.33
CA GLU A 481 0.02 9.91 -8.65
C GLU A 481 0.19 9.58 -10.14
N GLY A 482 -0.07 10.55 -11.01
CA GLY A 482 0.13 10.43 -12.46
C GLY A 482 1.60 10.36 -12.91
N LYS A 483 2.59 10.72 -12.09
CA LYS A 483 4.03 10.47 -12.33
C LYS A 483 4.39 9.05 -11.92
N ILE A 484 4.06 8.68 -10.68
CA ILE A 484 4.35 7.36 -10.10
C ILE A 484 3.74 6.22 -10.94
N GLN A 485 2.49 6.39 -11.40
CA GLN A 485 1.84 5.41 -12.29
C GLN A 485 2.54 5.27 -13.66
N ARG A 486 3.11 6.35 -14.20
CA ARG A 486 3.88 6.30 -15.47
C ARG A 486 5.22 5.63 -15.29
N GLU A 487 6.01 6.06 -14.32
CA GLU A 487 7.34 5.49 -14.03
C GLU A 487 7.24 3.99 -13.73
N ARG A 488 6.21 3.57 -12.98
CA ARG A 488 5.92 2.15 -12.72
C ARG A 488 5.43 1.39 -13.95
N GLY A 489 4.64 2.04 -14.82
CA GLY A 489 4.22 1.46 -16.10
C GLY A 489 5.38 1.25 -17.07
N GLU A 490 6.30 2.21 -17.14
CA GLU A 490 7.53 2.14 -17.92
C GLU A 490 8.50 1.08 -17.37
N MET A 491 8.63 0.99 -16.04
CA MET A 491 9.42 -0.06 -15.35
C MET A 491 8.88 -1.47 -15.67
N LYS A 492 7.56 -1.69 -15.53
CA LYS A 492 6.93 -2.99 -15.85
C LYS A 492 7.10 -3.35 -17.33
N GLN A 493 6.92 -2.40 -18.25
CA GLN A 493 7.15 -2.65 -19.68
C GLN A 493 8.61 -2.98 -19.99
N ARG A 494 9.56 -2.36 -19.28
CA ARG A 494 10.99 -2.61 -19.43
C ARG A 494 11.37 -4.00 -18.95
N GLU A 495 10.93 -4.42 -17.77
CA GLU A 495 11.20 -5.78 -17.26
C GLU A 495 10.54 -6.85 -18.13
N GLU A 496 9.30 -6.63 -18.59
CA GLU A 496 8.65 -7.55 -19.53
C GLU A 496 9.44 -7.68 -20.84
N LYS A 497 9.95 -6.56 -21.37
CA LYS A 497 10.79 -6.55 -22.58
C LYS A 497 12.13 -7.25 -22.35
N ASP A 498 12.81 -6.95 -21.26
CA ASP A 498 14.15 -7.45 -20.99
C ASP A 498 14.11 -8.97 -20.68
N LEU A 499 13.06 -9.46 -20.00
CA LEU A 499 12.77 -10.91 -19.88
C LEU A 499 12.46 -11.58 -21.23
N ARG A 500 11.70 -10.92 -22.11
CA ARG A 500 11.42 -11.44 -23.48
C ARG A 500 12.69 -11.51 -24.34
N GLU A 501 13.64 -10.61 -24.15
CA GLU A 501 14.93 -10.62 -24.86
C GLU A 501 15.86 -11.73 -24.33
N ILE A 502 15.94 -11.92 -22.99
CA ILE A 502 16.64 -13.06 -22.37
C ILE A 502 16.08 -14.38 -22.88
N PHE A 503 14.75 -14.55 -22.84
CA PHE A 503 14.06 -15.75 -23.33
C PHE A 503 14.37 -16.06 -24.80
N GLN A 504 14.38 -15.04 -25.67
CA GLN A 504 14.74 -15.24 -27.08
C GLN A 504 16.19 -15.71 -27.26
N MET A 505 17.13 -15.19 -26.45
CA MET A 505 18.52 -15.62 -26.49
C MET A 505 18.70 -17.07 -26.02
N GLU A 506 18.09 -17.46 -24.90
CA GLU A 506 18.16 -18.83 -24.36
C GLU A 506 17.51 -19.85 -25.30
N LEU A 507 16.32 -19.51 -25.83
CA LEU A 507 15.62 -20.33 -26.81
C LEU A 507 16.48 -20.52 -28.08
N GLN A 508 17.10 -19.45 -28.59
CA GLN A 508 17.97 -19.53 -29.76
C GLN A 508 19.20 -20.42 -29.52
N ASP A 509 19.87 -20.28 -28.38
CA ASP A 509 21.07 -21.06 -28.04
C ASP A 509 20.76 -22.56 -27.84
N SER A 510 19.64 -22.91 -27.16
CA SER A 510 19.23 -24.32 -27.05
C SER A 510 18.82 -24.91 -28.41
N LEU A 511 18.06 -24.16 -29.21
CA LEU A 511 17.67 -24.62 -30.56
C LEU A 511 18.88 -24.86 -31.46
N ILE A 512 19.88 -23.97 -31.48
CA ILE A 512 21.12 -24.14 -32.29
C ILE A 512 21.86 -25.44 -31.93
N LYS A 513 21.94 -25.79 -30.64
CA LYS A 513 22.57 -27.04 -30.17
C LYS A 513 21.86 -28.29 -30.70
N ILE A 514 20.52 -28.24 -30.81
CA ILE A 514 19.73 -29.36 -31.36
C ILE A 514 19.78 -29.37 -32.90
N GLU A 515 19.74 -28.20 -33.54
CA GLU A 515 19.82 -28.04 -35.00
C GLU A 515 21.13 -28.61 -35.58
N GLY A 516 22.25 -28.41 -34.90
CA GLY A 516 23.53 -29.03 -35.28
C GLY A 516 23.52 -30.57 -35.19
N GLY A 517 22.74 -31.13 -34.28
CA GLY A 517 22.48 -32.57 -34.20
C GLY A 517 21.61 -33.07 -35.36
N ILE A 518 20.56 -32.32 -35.71
CA ILE A 518 19.67 -32.58 -36.86
C ILE A 518 20.46 -32.59 -38.16
N GLN A 519 21.21 -31.50 -38.44
CA GLN A 519 22.00 -31.35 -39.66
C GLN A 519 23.00 -32.48 -39.87
N LYS A 520 23.65 -32.96 -38.80
CA LYS A 520 24.57 -34.10 -38.90
C LYS A 520 23.86 -35.37 -39.37
N HIS A 521 22.74 -35.73 -38.75
CA HIS A 521 21.99 -36.92 -39.15
C HIS A 521 21.40 -36.78 -40.55
N GLU A 522 20.99 -35.57 -40.97
CA GLU A 522 20.52 -35.33 -42.35
C GLU A 522 21.62 -35.48 -43.41
N VAL A 523 22.88 -35.18 -43.08
CA VAL A 523 24.04 -35.50 -43.95
C VAL A 523 24.29 -37.00 -43.97
N ASP A 524 24.34 -37.66 -42.82
CA ASP A 524 24.55 -39.11 -42.71
C ASP A 524 23.47 -39.89 -43.51
N ILE A 525 22.19 -39.53 -43.36
CA ILE A 525 21.06 -40.13 -44.09
C ILE A 525 21.18 -39.92 -45.60
N ARG A 526 21.64 -38.73 -46.05
CA ARG A 526 21.85 -38.45 -47.47
C ARG A 526 22.91 -39.37 -48.07
N THR A 527 24.07 -39.49 -47.41
CA THR A 527 25.15 -40.38 -47.84
C THR A 527 24.71 -41.86 -47.83
N LEU A 528 23.95 -42.30 -46.82
CA LEU A 528 23.37 -43.65 -46.79
C LEU A 528 22.33 -43.86 -47.92
N SER A 529 21.52 -42.85 -48.24
CA SER A 529 20.54 -42.92 -49.33
C SER A 529 21.21 -43.00 -50.71
N GLU A 530 22.30 -42.26 -50.92
CA GLU A 530 23.12 -42.33 -52.14
C GLU A 530 23.76 -43.72 -52.28
N ARG A 531 24.35 -44.26 -51.19
CA ARG A 531 24.93 -45.63 -51.17
C ARG A 531 23.88 -46.71 -51.42
N THR A 532 22.69 -46.57 -50.82
CA THR A 532 21.55 -47.48 -51.01
C THR A 532 21.12 -47.49 -52.49
N SER A 533 20.96 -46.32 -53.09
CA SER A 533 20.52 -46.18 -54.50
C SER A 533 21.51 -46.80 -55.49
N GLU A 534 22.81 -46.67 -55.24
CA GLU A 534 23.84 -47.30 -56.08
C GLU A 534 23.91 -48.82 -55.88
N LEU A 535 23.70 -49.32 -54.66
CA LEU A 535 23.59 -50.77 -54.41
C LEU A 535 22.34 -51.38 -55.07
N GLU A 536 21.18 -50.70 -55.04
CA GLU A 536 19.99 -51.10 -55.79
C GLU A 536 20.26 -51.22 -57.30
N ARG A 537 20.99 -50.25 -57.86
CA ARG A 537 21.40 -50.26 -59.27
C ARG A 537 22.29 -51.45 -59.59
N GLN A 538 23.29 -51.74 -58.74
CA GLN A 538 24.20 -52.88 -58.92
C GLN A 538 23.47 -54.24 -58.80
N VAL A 539 22.59 -54.42 -57.81
CA VAL A 539 21.74 -55.62 -57.66
C VAL A 539 20.86 -55.87 -58.91
N LYS A 540 20.43 -54.81 -59.58
CA LYS A 540 19.56 -54.86 -60.77
C LYS A 540 20.31 -55.14 -62.07
N GLU A 541 21.60 -54.83 -62.14
CA GLU A 541 22.45 -55.02 -63.33
C GLU A 541 23.28 -56.32 -63.30
N GLU A 542 23.60 -56.83 -62.10
CA GLU A 542 24.37 -58.06 -61.92
C GLU A 542 23.61 -59.30 -62.42
N ARG A 543 24.33 -60.21 -63.08
CA ARG A 543 23.84 -61.45 -63.70
C ARG A 543 24.32 -62.70 -62.98
N ASP A 544 25.32 -62.57 -62.12
CA ASP A 544 25.84 -63.62 -61.25
C ASP A 544 24.95 -63.78 -60.00
N GLU A 545 24.24 -64.91 -59.90
CA GLU A 545 23.31 -65.18 -58.80
C GLU A 545 23.98 -65.30 -57.42
N GLU A 546 25.29 -65.56 -57.32
CA GLU A 546 25.97 -65.61 -56.03
C GLU A 546 26.38 -64.19 -55.57
N LYS A 547 26.97 -63.40 -56.47
CA LYS A 547 27.31 -61.99 -56.21
C LYS A 547 26.07 -61.13 -55.96
N LYS A 548 25.01 -61.34 -56.73
CA LYS A 548 23.74 -60.61 -56.55
C LYS A 548 23.18 -60.82 -55.15
N ARG A 549 23.21 -62.06 -54.62
CA ARG A 549 22.81 -62.36 -53.24
C ARG A 549 23.75 -61.78 -52.19
N GLU A 550 25.01 -61.46 -52.53
CA GLU A 550 25.90 -60.72 -51.66
C GLU A 550 25.58 -59.23 -51.64
N LEU A 551 25.37 -58.62 -52.80
CA LEU A 551 24.92 -57.23 -52.94
C LEU A 551 23.55 -57.00 -52.29
N GLU A 552 22.60 -57.93 -52.41
CA GLU A 552 21.29 -57.89 -51.72
C GLU A 552 21.44 -57.88 -50.18
N ARG A 553 22.45 -58.58 -49.64
CA ARG A 553 22.75 -58.55 -48.19
C ARG A 553 23.46 -57.26 -47.77
N GLU A 554 24.26 -56.65 -48.62
CA GLU A 554 24.85 -55.33 -48.35
C GLU A 554 23.79 -54.22 -48.41
N LEU A 555 23.01 -54.20 -49.48
CA LEU A 555 21.87 -53.30 -49.67
C LEU A 555 20.93 -53.33 -48.48
N LYS A 556 20.57 -54.52 -47.98
CA LYS A 556 19.74 -54.63 -46.78
C LYS A 556 20.40 -53.99 -45.55
N ARG A 557 21.71 -54.21 -45.31
CA ARG A 557 22.41 -53.61 -44.16
C ARG A 557 22.44 -52.08 -44.24
N GLU A 558 22.63 -51.52 -45.42
CA GLU A 558 22.60 -50.06 -45.63
C GLU A 558 21.19 -49.49 -45.48
N SER A 559 20.16 -50.21 -45.94
CA SER A 559 18.76 -49.85 -45.72
C SER A 559 18.39 -49.90 -44.22
N ASP A 560 18.71 -50.98 -43.51
CA ASP A 560 18.49 -51.14 -42.07
C ASP A 560 19.20 -50.00 -41.29
N ARG A 561 20.44 -49.63 -41.67
CA ARG A 561 21.20 -48.49 -41.10
C ARG A 561 20.56 -47.14 -41.39
N ARG A 562 20.06 -46.93 -42.62
CA ARG A 562 19.39 -45.70 -43.02
C ARG A 562 18.11 -45.49 -42.21
N GLU A 563 17.28 -46.53 -42.05
CA GLU A 563 16.09 -46.45 -41.18
C GLU A 563 16.46 -46.16 -39.72
N GLU A 564 17.57 -46.71 -39.21
CA GLU A 564 18.04 -46.41 -37.84
C GLU A 564 18.44 -44.93 -37.68
N MET A 565 19.06 -44.33 -38.70
CA MET A 565 19.39 -42.90 -38.69
C MET A 565 18.16 -42.01 -38.88
N GLU A 566 17.21 -42.38 -39.74
CA GLU A 566 15.93 -41.67 -39.89
C GLU A 566 15.13 -41.68 -38.57
N ARG A 567 15.09 -42.83 -37.86
CA ARG A 567 14.50 -42.92 -36.51
C ARG A 567 15.23 -42.07 -35.45
N LYS A 568 16.53 -41.81 -35.59
CA LYS A 568 17.27 -40.89 -34.71
C LYS A 568 16.94 -39.44 -35.04
N LEU A 569 16.92 -39.09 -36.33
CA LEU A 569 16.56 -37.75 -36.80
C LEU A 569 15.16 -37.34 -36.31
N GLU A 570 14.18 -38.25 -36.35
CA GLU A 570 12.84 -37.99 -35.83
C GLU A 570 12.87 -37.63 -34.33
N ARG A 571 13.58 -38.41 -33.50
CA ARG A 571 13.74 -38.11 -32.07
C ARG A 571 14.45 -36.76 -31.80
N PHE A 572 15.38 -36.35 -32.65
CA PHE A 572 16.00 -35.02 -32.56
C PHE A 572 15.03 -33.89 -32.92
N ARG A 573 14.13 -34.12 -33.89
CA ARG A 573 13.06 -33.18 -34.27
C ARG A 573 11.98 -33.07 -33.19
N GLU A 574 11.53 -34.21 -32.64
CA GLU A 574 10.65 -34.28 -31.45
C GLU A 574 11.29 -33.54 -30.27
N LYS A 575 12.58 -33.79 -29.98
CA LYS A 575 13.29 -33.08 -28.91
C LYS A 575 13.28 -31.56 -29.15
N ARG A 576 13.62 -31.11 -30.37
CA ARG A 576 13.62 -29.68 -30.71
C ARG A 576 12.25 -29.01 -30.46
N GLU A 577 11.16 -29.71 -30.74
CA GLU A 577 9.83 -29.17 -30.50
C GLU A 577 9.43 -29.19 -29.01
N ASN A 578 9.71 -30.27 -28.28
CA ASN A 578 9.41 -30.35 -26.84
C ASN A 578 10.23 -29.33 -26.04
N GLU A 579 11.54 -29.23 -26.30
CA GLU A 579 12.45 -28.26 -25.68
C GLU A 579 11.94 -26.82 -25.85
N ARG A 580 11.45 -26.47 -27.05
CA ARG A 580 10.79 -25.18 -27.32
C ARG A 580 9.52 -25.01 -26.50
N ARG A 581 8.61 -25.99 -26.48
CA ARG A 581 7.33 -25.92 -25.74
C ARG A 581 7.58 -25.75 -24.23
N GLU A 582 8.51 -26.51 -23.66
CA GLU A 582 8.89 -26.46 -22.24
C GLU A 582 9.54 -25.12 -21.84
N MET A 583 10.23 -24.44 -22.78
CA MET A 583 10.70 -23.07 -22.56
C MET A 583 9.58 -22.03 -22.73
N GLU A 584 8.76 -22.12 -23.79
CA GLU A 584 7.61 -21.24 -24.02
C GLU A 584 6.56 -21.31 -22.89
N GLU A 585 6.47 -22.44 -22.19
CA GLU A 585 5.59 -22.62 -21.03
C GLU A 585 6.21 -22.04 -19.74
N ARG A 586 7.50 -22.27 -19.47
CA ARG A 586 8.21 -21.65 -18.34
C ARG A 586 8.19 -20.12 -18.41
N HIS A 587 8.56 -19.54 -19.55
CA HIS A 587 8.56 -18.09 -19.73
C HIS A 587 7.15 -17.47 -19.59
N ARG A 588 6.10 -18.21 -19.95
CA ARG A 588 4.70 -17.81 -19.73
C ARG A 588 4.32 -17.84 -18.25
N GLN A 589 4.86 -18.77 -17.47
CA GLN A 589 4.68 -18.83 -16.01
C GLN A 589 5.45 -17.68 -15.34
N GLU A 590 6.72 -17.44 -15.70
CA GLU A 590 7.54 -16.33 -15.20
C GLU A 590 6.89 -14.96 -15.43
N ILE A 591 6.40 -14.67 -16.65
CA ILE A 591 5.66 -13.43 -16.93
C ILE A 591 4.38 -13.34 -16.08
N LYS A 592 3.67 -14.45 -15.86
CA LYS A 592 2.45 -14.47 -15.04
C LYS A 592 2.75 -14.20 -13.57
N GLU A 593 3.76 -14.85 -13.00
CA GLU A 593 4.21 -14.62 -11.62
C GLU A 593 4.71 -13.18 -11.41
N MET A 594 5.47 -12.64 -12.37
CA MET A 594 5.86 -11.23 -12.36
C MET A 594 4.64 -10.30 -12.39
N MET A 595 3.64 -10.54 -13.25
CA MET A 595 2.41 -9.74 -13.26
C MET A 595 1.62 -9.84 -11.94
N GLU A 596 1.53 -11.03 -11.33
CA GLU A 596 0.85 -11.25 -10.06
C GLU A 596 1.59 -10.57 -8.88
N ASN A 597 2.92 -10.58 -8.89
CA ASN A 597 3.73 -9.79 -7.95
C ASN A 597 3.48 -8.28 -8.12
N TYR A 598 3.50 -7.77 -9.36
CA TYR A 598 3.17 -6.37 -9.63
C TYR A 598 1.76 -5.96 -9.16
N GLU A 599 0.77 -6.87 -9.21
CA GLU A 599 -0.59 -6.65 -8.70
C GLU A 599 -0.70 -6.76 -7.17
N GLY A 600 0.10 -7.62 -6.53
CA GLY A 600 0.22 -7.69 -5.07
C GLY A 600 0.87 -6.43 -4.50
N GLU A 601 2.04 -6.07 -5.03
CA GLU A 601 2.73 -4.82 -4.74
C GLU A 601 1.88 -3.59 -5.04
N ALA A 602 1.03 -3.60 -6.07
CA ALA A 602 0.15 -2.47 -6.38
C ALA A 602 -0.74 -2.07 -5.20
N ARG A 603 -1.11 -3.02 -4.34
CA ARG A 603 -1.96 -2.77 -3.17
C ARG A 603 -1.16 -2.14 -2.02
N VAL A 604 -0.01 -2.74 -1.68
CA VAL A 604 0.88 -2.26 -0.61
C VAL A 604 1.51 -0.90 -0.99
N GLU A 605 1.91 -0.75 -2.24
CA GLU A 605 2.49 0.49 -2.74
C GLU A 605 1.41 1.57 -2.98
N ALA A 606 0.13 1.22 -3.16
CA ALA A 606 -0.95 2.21 -3.08
C ALA A 606 -1.07 2.81 -1.66
N GLU A 607 -0.91 2.01 -0.62
CA GLU A 607 -0.88 2.46 0.78
C GLU A 607 0.38 3.29 1.13
N ARG A 608 1.52 2.99 0.50
CA ARG A 608 2.74 3.82 0.60
C ARG A 608 2.69 5.10 -0.22
N ASN A 609 2.16 5.06 -1.44
CA ASN A 609 1.94 6.26 -2.24
C ASN A 609 0.94 7.19 -1.55
N LEU A 610 -0.06 6.63 -0.84
CA LEU A 610 -0.84 7.35 0.16
C LEU A 610 0.05 8.16 1.10
N MET A 611 1.03 7.52 1.75
CA MET A 611 1.96 8.15 2.70
C MET A 611 2.97 9.11 2.05
N ILE A 612 3.41 8.87 0.82
CA ILE A 612 4.34 9.76 0.09
C ILE A 612 3.61 11.03 -0.37
N VAL A 613 2.41 10.89 -0.95
CA VAL A 613 1.55 12.02 -1.30
C VAL A 613 1.20 12.84 -0.07
N LEU A 614 0.92 12.19 1.07
CA LEU A 614 0.77 12.87 2.36
C LEU A 614 2.04 13.64 2.73
N TYR A 615 3.22 13.01 2.66
CA TYR A 615 4.49 13.64 3.02
C TYR A 615 4.85 14.87 2.15
N PHE A 616 4.46 14.90 0.87
CA PHE A 616 4.63 16.09 0.05
C PHE A 616 3.57 17.17 0.32
N PHE A 617 2.33 16.78 0.63
CA PHE A 617 1.27 17.70 1.04
C PHE A 617 1.61 18.40 2.36
N ILE A 618 2.12 17.63 3.32
CA ILE A 618 2.75 18.06 4.57
C ILE A 618 3.72 19.21 4.28
N LEU A 619 4.77 18.92 3.47
CA LEU A 619 5.82 19.88 3.12
C LEU A 619 5.30 21.14 2.41
N PHE A 620 4.29 21.02 1.54
CA PHE A 620 3.70 22.17 0.85
C PHE A 620 3.04 23.14 1.84
N PHE A 621 2.25 22.62 2.78
CA PHE A 621 1.61 23.47 3.79
C PHE A 621 2.59 23.94 4.88
N THR A 622 3.74 23.31 5.14
CA THR A 622 4.75 23.89 6.06
C THR A 622 5.41 25.17 5.53
N PHE A 623 5.25 25.51 4.24
CA PHE A 623 5.94 26.63 3.57
C PHE A 623 5.05 27.83 3.17
N ILE A 624 3.79 27.86 3.60
CA ILE A 624 2.84 29.00 3.41
C ILE A 624 2.50 29.64 4.77
#